data_AF-A0A139TP70-F1
#
_entry.id   AF-A0A139TP70-F1
#
_cell.length_a   1.000
_cell.length_b   1.000
_cell.length_c   1.000
_cell.angle_alpha   90.00
_cell.angle_beta   90.00
_cell.angle_gamma   90.00
#
_symmetry.space_group_name_H-M   'P 1'
#
loop_
_entity.id
_entity.type
_entity.pdbx_description
1 polymer ?
#
loop_
_entity_poly.entity_id
_entity_poly.type
_entity_poly.pdbx_seq_one_letter_code
_entity_poly.pdbx_strand_id
1 'polypeptide(L)'
;MALACTLAGCCHEDGTVCKDDIHLISGEINEEGNISLHFDLNTQYQGDLYVEMQPEGDEVNVFLYTRPAGRTSGKLLYAGGYQLVIPWPENAASVEVNLCGMKLDTWTKE
;
A
#
# COMPACT_ATOMS: atom_id res chain seq x y z
N MET A 1 13.87 6.23 23.88
CA MET A 1 12.68 7.07 24.08
C MET A 1 11.62 6.54 23.13
N ALA A 2 10.62 5.85 23.64
CA ALA A 2 9.50 5.35 22.84
C ALA A 2 8.53 6.52 22.65
N LEU A 3 8.50 7.13 21.47
CA LEU A 3 7.43 8.04 21.11
C LEU A 3 6.23 7.18 20.72
N ALA A 4 5.21 7.21 21.57
CA ALA A 4 3.88 6.75 21.23
C ALA A 4 3.37 7.56 20.03
N CYS A 5 3.32 6.96 18.85
CA CYS A 5 2.52 7.47 17.73
C CYS A 5 1.04 7.30 18.05
N THR A 6 0.53 8.17 18.91
CA THR A 6 -0.91 8.33 19.16
C THR A 6 -1.57 8.98 17.96
N LEU A 7 -2.21 8.15 17.12
CA LEU A 7 -3.47 8.38 16.40
C LEU A 7 -3.64 9.56 15.42
N ALA A 8 -2.69 10.48 15.25
CA ALA A 8 -2.73 11.47 14.17
C ALA A 8 -1.34 12.03 13.89
N GLY A 9 -0.77 11.75 12.71
CA GLY A 9 0.27 12.62 12.13
C GLY A 9 1.74 12.16 12.14
N CYS A 10 2.07 10.88 12.38
CA CYS A 10 3.47 10.40 12.26
C CYS A 10 3.94 10.18 10.81
N CYS A 11 3.25 10.72 9.81
CA CYS A 11 3.47 10.30 8.43
C CYS A 11 4.42 11.18 7.62
N HIS A 12 4.74 12.40 8.03
CA HIS A 12 5.39 13.35 7.11
C HIS A 12 6.86 13.69 7.41
N GLU A 13 7.45 13.19 8.49
CA GLU A 13 8.86 13.52 8.82
C GLU A 13 9.87 12.58 8.12
N ASP A 14 9.48 11.32 7.91
CA ASP A 14 10.36 10.30 7.34
C ASP A 14 10.10 9.99 5.86
N GLY A 15 9.17 10.69 5.22
CA GLY A 15 8.77 10.46 3.83
C GLY A 15 7.79 9.29 3.67
N THR A 16 7.28 8.74 4.77
CA THR A 16 6.14 7.82 4.80
C THR A 16 4.90 8.47 4.16
N VAL A 17 3.99 7.67 3.62
CA VAL A 17 2.68 8.15 3.15
C VAL A 17 1.63 7.83 4.20
N CYS A 18 0.81 8.81 4.55
CA CYS A 18 -0.27 8.66 5.52
C CYS A 18 -1.52 8.09 4.86
N LYS A 19 -2.32 7.32 5.62
CA LYS A 19 -3.62 6.84 5.13
C LYS A 19 -4.53 7.98 4.64
N ASP A 20 -4.47 9.14 5.30
CA ASP A 20 -5.33 10.30 4.97
C ASP A 20 -4.90 10.97 3.65
N ASP A 21 -3.67 10.70 3.20
CA ASP A 21 -3.16 11.16 1.93
C ASP A 21 -3.45 10.20 0.78
N ILE A 22 -4.07 9.04 1.02
CA ILE A 22 -4.32 8.04 -0.02
C ILE A 22 -5.78 8.15 -0.46
N HIS A 23 -5.99 8.26 -1.77
CA HIS A 23 -7.29 8.17 -2.40
C HIS A 23 -7.34 6.90 -3.25
N LEU A 24 -7.99 5.85 -2.74
CA LEU A 24 -8.20 4.63 -3.52
C LEU A 24 -9.20 4.90 -4.65
N ILE A 25 -8.78 4.63 -5.88
CA ILE A 25 -9.60 4.80 -7.08
C ILE A 25 -10.32 3.48 -7.40
N SER A 26 -9.57 2.38 -7.42
CA SER A 26 -10.11 1.03 -7.63
C SER A 26 -9.23 -0.05 -7.01
N GLY A 27 -9.84 -1.20 -6.74
CA GLY A 27 -9.16 -2.43 -6.33
C GLY A 27 -9.86 -3.63 -6.94
N GLU A 28 -9.12 -4.48 -7.66
CA GLU A 28 -9.68 -5.62 -8.39
C GLU A 28 -8.71 -6.81 -8.41
N ILE A 29 -9.22 -8.01 -8.69
CA ILE A 29 -8.39 -9.18 -8.99
C ILE A 29 -8.14 -9.16 -10.50
N ASN A 30 -6.87 -9.05 -10.91
CA ASN A 30 -6.49 -9.00 -12.31
C ASN A 30 -6.52 -10.40 -12.97
N GLU A 31 -6.28 -10.45 -14.29
CA GLU A 31 -6.31 -11.70 -15.08
C GLU A 31 -5.29 -12.75 -14.61
N GLU A 32 -4.22 -12.32 -13.94
CA GLU A 32 -3.20 -13.21 -13.37
C GLU A 32 -3.58 -13.73 -11.96
N GLY A 33 -4.73 -13.28 -11.43
CA GLY A 33 -5.19 -13.60 -10.09
C GLY A 33 -4.47 -12.83 -8.99
N ASN A 34 -3.87 -11.68 -9.30
CA ASN A 34 -3.24 -10.80 -8.31
C ASN A 34 -4.18 -9.64 -7.94
N ILE A 35 -3.99 -9.05 -6.76
CA ILE A 35 -4.78 -7.88 -6.36
C ILE A 35 -4.13 -6.64 -6.98
N SER A 36 -4.84 -5.95 -7.86
CA SER A 36 -4.43 -4.72 -8.50
C SER A 36 -5.14 -3.55 -7.82
N LEU A 37 -4.36 -2.63 -7.25
CA LEU A 37 -4.85 -1.41 -6.63
C LEU A 37 -4.44 -0.19 -7.46
N HIS A 38 -5.39 0.68 -7.75
CA HIS A 38 -5.15 1.98 -8.36
C HIS A 38 -5.52 3.06 -7.36
N PHE A 39 -4.59 3.96 -7.05
CA PHE A 39 -4.81 5.03 -6.09
C PHE A 39 -4.05 6.29 -6.49
N ASP A 40 -4.54 7.44 -6.03
CA ASP A 40 -3.84 8.71 -6.07
C ASP A 40 -3.40 9.09 -4.65
N LEU A 41 -2.47 10.04 -4.57
CA LEU A 41 -2.26 10.77 -3.32
C LEU A 41 -3.11 12.04 -3.33
N ASN A 42 -3.79 12.35 -2.21
CA ASN A 42 -4.50 13.62 -1.99
C ASN A 42 -3.56 14.83 -2.00
N THR A 43 -2.24 14.59 -1.96
CA THR A 43 -1.22 15.62 -2.14
C THR A 43 -0.95 15.85 -3.62
N GLN A 44 -0.43 17.02 -4.01
CA GLN A 44 0.02 17.28 -5.40
C GLN A 44 1.30 16.50 -5.76
N TYR A 45 1.61 15.42 -5.04
CA TYR A 45 2.80 14.62 -5.27
C TYR A 45 2.61 13.77 -6.52
N GLN A 46 3.42 14.06 -7.54
CA GLN A 46 3.48 13.31 -8.81
C GLN A 46 4.89 12.74 -9.02
N GLY A 47 5.49 12.24 -7.95
CA GLY A 47 6.83 11.69 -7.94
C GLY A 47 6.84 10.16 -7.89
N ASP A 48 8.04 9.61 -7.76
CA ASP A 48 8.25 8.18 -7.58
C ASP A 48 7.84 7.74 -6.17
N LEU A 49 6.93 6.78 -6.06
CA LEU A 49 6.64 6.14 -4.78
C LEU A 49 7.44 4.86 -4.62
N TYR A 50 7.67 4.50 -3.38
CA TYR A 50 8.34 3.27 -2.97
C TYR A 50 7.37 2.48 -2.12
N VAL A 51 7.18 1.21 -2.44
CA VAL A 51 6.27 0.31 -1.74
C VAL A 51 7.04 -0.80 -1.07
N GLU A 52 6.71 -1.06 0.20
CA GLU A 52 7.14 -2.24 0.91
C GLU A 52 5.92 -3.08 1.26
N MET A 53 5.96 -4.37 0.95
CA MET A 53 4.90 -5.32 1.25
C MET A 53 5.39 -6.29 2.33
N GLN A 54 4.60 -6.44 3.38
CA GLN A 54 4.85 -7.35 4.49
C GLN A 54 3.66 -8.31 4.61
N PRO A 55 3.74 -9.49 3.97
CA PRO A 55 2.72 -10.53 4.14
C PRO A 55 2.82 -11.14 5.54
N GLU A 56 1.68 -11.23 6.23
CA GLU A 56 1.51 -11.86 7.53
C GLU A 56 0.29 -12.81 7.48
N GLY A 57 0.53 -14.06 7.11
CA GLY A 57 -0.55 -15.05 6.93
C GLY A 57 -1.50 -14.66 5.79
N ASP A 58 -2.77 -14.46 6.14
CA ASP A 58 -3.84 -14.05 5.22
C ASP A 58 -3.97 -12.51 5.13
N GLU A 59 -3.08 -11.74 5.77
CA GLU A 59 -3.04 -10.29 5.69
C GLU A 59 -1.79 -9.82 4.93
N VAL A 60 -1.92 -8.78 4.11
CA VAL A 60 -0.79 -8.08 3.49
C VAL A 60 -0.77 -6.63 3.96
N ASN A 61 0.26 -6.28 4.71
CA ASN A 61 0.54 -4.91 5.12
C ASN A 61 1.39 -4.21 4.05
N VAL A 62 0.89 -3.11 3.52
CA VAL A 62 1.54 -2.32 2.47
C VAL A 62 1.92 -0.97 3.04
N PHE A 63 3.20 -0.62 2.93
CA PHE A 63 3.74 0.67 3.33
C PHE A 63 4.24 1.44 2.11
N LEU A 64 3.87 2.71 2.01
CA LEU A 64 4.28 3.59 0.92
C LEU A 64 5.19 4.70 1.43
N TYR A 65 6.17 5.07 0.61
CA TYR A 65 7.18 6.08 0.90
C TYR A 65 7.45 6.95 -0.33
N THR A 66 7.64 8.25 -0.13
CA THR A 66 7.99 9.25 -1.16
C THR A 66 9.49 9.28 -1.50
N ARG A 67 10.27 8.43 -0.83
CA ARG A 67 11.72 8.24 -1.01
C ARG A 67 12.08 6.79 -0.71
N PRO A 68 13.20 6.26 -1.24
CA PRO A 68 13.58 4.86 -1.02
C PRO A 68 13.64 4.53 0.47
N ALA A 69 12.91 3.50 0.88
CA ALA A 69 12.88 3.00 2.25
C ALA A 69 13.44 1.58 2.28
N GLY A 70 14.54 1.38 3.01
CA GLY A 70 15.18 0.07 3.11
C GLY A 70 15.72 -0.47 1.78
N ARG A 71 16.00 -1.77 1.73
CA ARG A 71 16.53 -2.46 0.53
C ARG A 71 15.46 -3.22 -0.27
N THR A 72 14.27 -3.36 0.29
CA THR A 72 13.18 -4.22 -0.22
C THR A 72 12.05 -3.45 -0.88
N SER A 73 12.10 -2.12 -0.89
CA SER A 73 11.04 -1.33 -1.49
C SER A 73 11.04 -1.40 -3.02
N GLY A 74 9.91 -1.78 -3.61
CA GLY A 74 9.65 -1.66 -5.04
C GLY A 74 9.33 -0.22 -5.43
N LYS A 75 9.65 0.19 -6.65
CA LYS A 75 9.34 1.53 -7.16
C LYS A 75 8.00 1.53 -7.91
N LEU A 76 7.11 2.44 -7.57
CA LEU A 76 5.84 2.71 -8.25
C LEU A 76 5.95 4.03 -9.03
N LEU A 77 5.52 4.00 -10.29
CA LEU A 77 5.53 5.17 -11.18
C LEU A 77 4.14 5.79 -11.22
N TYR A 78 4.09 7.12 -11.38
CA TYR A 78 2.85 7.85 -11.60
C TYR A 78 2.47 7.84 -13.08
N ALA A 79 1.29 7.32 -13.41
CA ALA A 79 0.76 7.27 -14.79
C ALA A 79 -0.77 7.49 -14.81
N GLY A 80 -1.21 8.65 -14.31
CA GLY A 80 -2.64 8.90 -14.07
C GLY A 80 -3.11 8.21 -12.78
N GLY A 81 -2.26 8.26 -11.76
CA GLY A 81 -2.36 7.50 -10.51
C GLY A 81 -1.26 6.46 -10.38
N TYR A 82 -1.17 5.87 -9.19
CA TYR A 82 -0.23 4.82 -8.83
C TYR A 82 -0.91 3.46 -8.95
N GLN A 83 -0.24 2.53 -9.62
CA GLN A 83 -0.68 1.15 -9.74
C GLN A 83 0.19 0.25 -8.88
N LEU A 84 -0.44 -0.51 -7.99
CA LEU A 84 0.21 -1.49 -7.13
C LEU A 84 -0.38 -2.87 -7.41
N VAL A 85 0.46 -3.82 -7.76
CA VAL A 85 0.08 -5.23 -7.88
C VAL A 85 0.62 -5.98 -6.67
N ILE A 86 -0.29 -6.56 -5.90
CA ILE A 86 0.01 -7.40 -4.75
C ILE A 86 -0.12 -8.86 -5.21
N PRO A 87 0.99 -9.61 -5.25
CA PRO A 87 0.93 -11.03 -5.57
C PRO A 87 0.12 -11.77 -4.52
N TRP A 88 -0.72 -12.70 -4.98
CA TRP A 88 -1.54 -13.49 -4.06
C TRP A 88 -0.64 -14.37 -3.17
N PRO A 89 -0.77 -14.34 -1.83
CA PRO A 89 0.03 -15.18 -0.94
C PRO A 89 -0.20 -16.66 -1.20
N GLU A 90 0.87 -17.45 -1.19
CA GLU A 90 0.78 -18.89 -1.40
C GLU A 90 -0.04 -19.54 -0.28
N ASN A 91 -1.07 -20.31 -0.64
CA ASN A 91 -2.00 -21.01 0.26
C ASN A 91 -3.07 -20.15 0.97
N ALA A 92 -3.18 -18.86 0.66
CA ALA A 92 -4.28 -18.03 1.18
C ALA A 92 -5.57 -18.26 0.37
N ALA A 93 -6.68 -18.59 1.03
CA ALA A 93 -8.01 -18.65 0.40
C ALA A 93 -8.64 -17.25 0.28
N SER A 94 -8.27 -16.37 1.20
CA SER A 94 -8.70 -14.98 1.28
C SER A 94 -7.52 -14.12 1.70
N VAL A 95 -7.47 -12.87 1.25
CA VAL A 95 -6.42 -11.92 1.58
C VAL A 95 -7.03 -10.62 2.05
N GLU A 96 -6.69 -10.17 3.25
CA GLU A 96 -6.97 -8.82 3.74
C GLU A 96 -5.80 -7.89 3.37
N VAL A 97 -6.08 -6.75 2.74
CA VAL A 97 -5.02 -5.76 2.44
C VAL A 97 -5.15 -4.54 3.33
N ASN A 98 -4.04 -4.20 3.98
CA ASN A 98 -3.91 -3.00 4.79
C ASN A 98 -2.90 -2.05 4.13
N LEU A 99 -3.39 -0.93 3.61
CA LEU A 99 -2.59 0.07 2.90
C LEU A 99 -2.30 1.28 3.81
N CYS A 100 -1.06 1.40 4.28
CA CYS A 100 -0.61 2.45 5.21
C CYS A 100 -1.50 2.61 6.46
N GLY A 101 -2.04 1.50 6.99
CA GLY A 101 -2.97 1.51 8.12
C GLY A 101 -4.45 1.69 7.73
N MET A 102 -4.77 1.78 6.43
CA MET A 102 -6.12 1.74 5.89
C MET A 102 -6.48 0.29 5.55
N LYS A 103 -7.44 -0.29 6.28
CA LYS A 103 -8.07 -1.55 5.86
C LYS A 103 -8.90 -1.28 4.62
N LEU A 104 -8.55 -1.89 3.50
CA LEU A 104 -9.24 -1.70 2.23
C LEU A 104 -10.44 -2.63 2.15
N ASP A 105 -10.19 -3.90 1.88
CA ASP A 105 -11.21 -4.95 1.74
C ASP A 105 -10.58 -6.34 1.98
N THR A 106 -11.42 -7.37 1.97
CA THR A 106 -10.97 -8.78 1.91
C THR A 106 -11.27 -9.32 0.52
N TRP A 107 -10.22 -9.76 -0.18
CA TRP A 107 -10.35 -10.41 -1.49
C TRP A 107 -10.37 -11.92 -1.32
N THR A 108 -11.22 -12.60 -2.08
CA THR A 108 -11.30 -14.07 -2.13
C THR A 108 -11.13 -14.55 -3.56
N LYS A 109 -10.30 -15.57 -3.75
CA LYS A 109 -10.28 -16.33 -5.00
C LYS A 109 -11.37 -17.40 -4.92
N GLU A 110 -12.33 -17.35 -5.83
CA GLU A 110 -13.30 -18.44 -6.03
C GLU A 110 -12.65 -19.67 -6.68
#